data_AF-A0A946CGG5-F1
#
_entry.id   AF-A0A946CGG5-F1
#
_cell.length_a   1.000
_cell.length_b   1.000
_cell.length_c   1.000
_cell.angle_alpha   90.00
_cell.angle_beta   90.00
_cell.angle_gamma   90.00
#
_symmetry.space_group_name_H-M   'P 1'
#
loop_
_entity.id
_entity.type
_entity.pdbx_description
1 polymer ?
#
loop_
_entity_poly.entity_id
_entity_poly.type
_entity_poly.pdbx_seq_one_letter_code
_entity_poly.pdbx_strand_id
1 'polypeptide(L)'
;MKLDTNSMNLFERKLTLWVALCIAAGLILGKVFSGFSKSLDGMAIMVDGAPVVSLPIAICLFFMMYPIMVKIDFGNALVARGTLKPVLLTLIINWAVKPFTMFGIAAFFLGVLFKGFLPGTEILKDGTEVELYRSYIS
;
A
#
# COMPACT_ATOMS: atom_id res chain seq x y z
N MET A 1 1.03 25.81 -27.28
CA MET A 1 1.82 24.61 -26.93
C MET A 1 1.13 23.40 -27.56
N LYS A 2 1.62 22.93 -28.72
CA LYS A 2 1.11 21.71 -29.35
C LYS A 2 1.72 20.56 -28.56
N LEU A 3 0.90 19.80 -27.83
CA LEU A 3 1.36 18.61 -27.12
C LEU A 3 1.58 17.53 -28.18
N ASP A 4 2.83 17.29 -28.58
CA ASP A 4 3.21 16.17 -29.44
C ASP A 4 2.86 14.86 -28.73
N THR A 5 1.66 14.36 -28.95
CA THR A 5 1.14 13.12 -28.34
C THR A 5 1.78 11.87 -28.98
N ASN A 6 2.70 12.06 -29.93
CA ASN A 6 3.35 11.03 -30.72
C ASN A 6 4.71 10.56 -30.14
N SER A 7 5.12 11.07 -28.97
CA SER A 7 6.36 10.64 -28.30
C SER A 7 6.14 9.79 -27.04
N MET A 8 4.90 9.40 -26.72
CA MET A 8 4.64 8.51 -25.59
C MET A 8 4.84 7.05 -26.00
N ASN A 9 5.80 6.37 -25.37
CA ASN A 9 6.06 4.95 -25.60
C ASN A 9 4.80 4.12 -25.30
N LEU A 10 4.58 3.02 -26.03
CA LEU A 10 3.42 2.12 -25.84
C LEU A 10 3.28 1.65 -24.39
N PHE A 11 4.39 1.53 -23.66
CA PHE A 11 4.41 1.21 -22.23
C PHE A 11 3.72 2.29 -21.37
N GLU A 12 4.10 3.56 -21.54
CA GLU A 12 3.52 4.69 -20.79
C GLU A 12 2.04 4.85 -21.12
N ARG A 13 1.69 4.72 -22.40
CA ARG A 13 0.30 4.85 -22.87
C ARG A 13 -0.62 3.74 -22.35
N LYS A 14 -0.09 2.53 -22.15
CA LYS A 14 -0.86 1.36 -21.66
C LYS A 14 -0.52 0.98 -20.22
N LEU A 15 0.03 1.90 -19.42
CA LEU A 15 0.50 1.61 -18.05
C LEU A 15 -0.60 0.95 -17.18
N THR A 16 -1.84 1.44 -17.25
CA THR A 16 -2.97 0.86 -16.51
C THR A 16 -3.24 -0.61 -16.88
N LEU A 17 -3.12 -0.96 -18.16
CA LEU A 17 -3.27 -2.34 -18.63
C LEU A 17 -2.13 -3.23 -18.12
N TRP A 18 -0.90 -2.72 -18.17
CA TRP A 18 0.26 -3.44 -17.63
C TRP A 18 0.15 -3.67 -16.13
N VAL A 19 -0.26 -2.66 -15.37
CA VAL A 19 -0.50 -2.78 -13.91
C VAL A 19 -1.58 -3.82 -13.63
N ALA A 20 -2.71 -3.78 -14.35
CA ALA A 20 -3.77 -4.77 -14.19
C ALA A 20 -3.28 -6.20 -14.51
N LEU A 21 -2.48 -6.36 -15.56
CA LEU A 21 -1.87 -7.64 -15.93
C LEU A 21 -0.90 -8.12 -14.84
N CYS A 22 -0.04 -7.25 -14.32
CA CYS A 22 0.87 -7.58 -13.21
C CYS A 22 0.12 -8.02 -11.95
N ILE A 23 -1.00 -7.35 -11.60
CA ILE A 23 -1.85 -7.75 -10.47
C ILE A 23 -2.42 -9.15 -10.73
N ALA A 24 -3.04 -9.39 -11.89
CA ALA A 24 -3.63 -10.68 -12.23
C ALA A 24 -2.59 -11.81 -12.23
N ALA A 25 -1.42 -11.57 -12.84
CA ALA A 25 -0.30 -12.51 -12.84
C ALA A 25 0.21 -12.80 -11.43
N GLY A 26 0.34 -11.77 -10.58
CA GLY A 26 0.73 -11.91 -9.17
C GLY A 26 -0.26 -12.76 -8.36
N LEU A 27 -1.56 -12.57 -8.56
CA LEU A 27 -2.60 -13.37 -7.90
C LEU A 27 -2.54 -14.84 -8.33
N ILE A 28 -2.38 -15.11 -9.63
CA ILE A 28 -2.27 -16.49 -10.15
C ILE A 28 -1.00 -17.15 -9.63
N LEU A 29 0.14 -16.46 -9.68
CA LEU A 29 1.42 -16.96 -9.17
C LEU A 29 1.35 -17.25 -7.67
N GLY A 30 0.77 -16.35 -6.86
CA GLY A 30 0.59 -16.57 -5.41
C GLY A 30 -0.31 -17.77 -5.10
N LYS A 31 -1.34 -18.01 -5.93
CA LYS A 31 -2.25 -19.15 -5.78
C LYS A 31 -1.61 -20.50 -6.18
N VAL A 32 -0.80 -20.52 -7.24
CA VAL A 32 -0.16 -21.75 -7.76
C VAL A 32 1.11 -22.09 -6.98
N PHE A 33 1.88 -21.08 -6.57
CA PHE A 33 3.13 -21.24 -5.82
C PHE A 33 2.96 -20.72 -4.38
N SER A 34 2.20 -21.45 -3.55
CA SER A 34 2.08 -21.14 -2.12
C SER A 34 3.43 -21.16 -1.37
N GLY A 35 4.43 -21.85 -1.92
CA GLY A 35 5.82 -21.82 -1.45
C GLY A 35 6.50 -20.47 -1.65
N PHE A 36 6.14 -19.69 -2.67
CA PHE A 36 6.73 -18.37 -2.92
C PHE A 36 6.32 -17.35 -1.86
N SER A 37 5.03 -17.36 -1.46
CA SER A 37 4.55 -16.56 -0.32
C SER A 37 5.22 -16.99 0.99
N LYS A 38 5.34 -18.30 1.26
CA LYS A 38 6.03 -18.81 2.45
C LYS A 38 7.53 -18.47 2.49
N SER A 39 8.21 -18.45 1.35
CA SER A 39 9.62 -18.02 1.28
C SER A 39 9.77 -16.51 1.47
N LEU A 40 8.81 -15.69 1.01
CA LEU A 40 8.78 -14.25 1.29
C LEU A 40 8.50 -13.94 2.76
N ASP A 41 7.60 -14.70 3.39
CA ASP A 41 7.32 -14.62 4.83
C ASP A 41 8.51 -15.12 5.66
N GLY A 42 9.20 -16.18 5.21
CA GLY A 42 10.42 -16.69 5.85
C GLY A 42 11.63 -15.75 5.75
N MET A 43 11.63 -14.85 4.77
CA MET A 43 12.61 -13.75 4.63
C MET A 43 12.08 -12.41 5.14
N ALA A 44 10.93 -12.41 5.84
CA ALA A 44 10.41 -11.21 6.45
C ALA A 44 11.14 -10.87 7.74
N ILE A 45 11.34 -9.57 7.95
CA ILE A 45 11.89 -9.08 9.21
C ILE A 45 10.79 -9.22 10.24
N MET A 46 11.00 -10.12 11.20
CA MET A 46 10.10 -10.35 12.33
C MET A 46 10.34 -9.23 13.34
N VAL A 47 9.35 -8.38 13.58
CA VAL A 47 9.32 -7.43 14.71
C VAL A 47 8.13 -7.84 15.58
N ASP A 48 8.36 -8.08 16.88
CA ASP A 48 7.33 -8.51 17.84
C ASP A 48 6.51 -9.75 17.40
N GLY A 49 7.17 -10.70 16.73
CA GLY A 49 6.55 -11.95 16.29
C GLY A 49 5.55 -11.80 15.14
N ALA A 50 5.55 -10.68 14.42
CA ALA A 50 4.78 -10.46 13.20
C ALA A 50 5.72 -10.17 12.01
N PRO A 51 5.48 -10.77 10.83
CA PRO A 51 6.17 -10.37 9.61
C PRO A 51 5.68 -8.98 9.20
N VAL A 52 6.50 -7.94 9.44
CA VAL A 52 6.09 -6.55 9.17
C VAL A 52 6.29 -6.21 7.69
N VAL A 53 7.46 -6.55 7.13
CA VAL A 53 7.80 -6.36 5.71
C VAL A 53 8.79 -7.42 5.27
N SER A 54 8.55 -8.05 4.11
CA SER A 54 9.51 -8.96 3.47
C SER A 54 10.76 -8.21 2.99
N LEU A 55 11.95 -8.75 3.22
CA LEU A 55 13.21 -8.10 2.80
C LEU A 55 13.25 -7.72 1.30
N PRO A 56 12.77 -8.56 0.35
CA PRO A 56 12.72 -8.18 -1.06
C PRO A 56 11.81 -6.97 -1.33
N ILE A 57 10.65 -6.90 -0.66
CA ILE A 57 9.70 -5.79 -0.79
C ILE A 57 10.31 -4.51 -0.24
N ALA A 58 10.98 -4.58 0.91
CA ALA A 58 11.68 -3.44 1.51
C ALA A 58 12.74 -2.87 0.55
N ILE A 59 13.53 -3.73 -0.10
CA ILE A 59 14.53 -3.32 -1.11
C ILE A 59 13.86 -2.63 -2.30
N CYS A 60 12.77 -3.18 -2.83
CA CYS A 60 12.01 -2.55 -3.92
C CYS A 60 11.47 -1.17 -3.52
N LEU A 61 10.88 -1.05 -2.33
CA LEU A 61 10.37 0.23 -1.81
C LEU A 61 11.51 1.25 -1.63
N PHE A 62 12.67 0.81 -1.12
CA PHE A 62 13.86 1.65 -1.00
C PHE A 62 14.30 2.19 -2.36
N PHE A 63 14.41 1.33 -3.39
CA PHE A 63 14.76 1.76 -4.75
C PHE A 63 13.71 2.63 -5.42
N MET A 64 12.43 2.56 -5.03
CA MET A 64 11.40 3.48 -5.52
C MET A 64 11.51 4.86 -4.87
N MET A 65 11.84 4.91 -3.57
CA MET A 65 11.93 6.15 -2.81
C MET A 65 13.25 6.91 -3.07
N TYR A 66 14.37 6.18 -3.18
CA TYR A 66 15.71 6.74 -3.30
C TYR A 66 15.88 7.74 -4.47
N PRO A 67 15.40 7.45 -5.70
CA PRO A 67 15.53 8.37 -6.83
C PRO A 67 14.80 9.69 -6.62
N ILE A 68 13.68 9.68 -5.91
CA ILE A 68 12.92 10.90 -5.59
C ILE A 68 13.70 11.72 -4.56
N MET A 69 14.25 11.07 -3.54
CA MET A 69 15.00 11.72 -2.45
C MET A 69 16.28 12.41 -2.95
N VAL A 70 17.07 11.76 -3.80
CA VAL A 70 18.34 12.32 -4.32
C VAL A 70 18.11 13.45 -5.32
N LYS A 71 16.93 13.52 -5.96
CA LYS A 71 16.56 14.60 -6.88
C LYS A 71 16.12 15.89 -6.16
N ILE A 72 15.98 15.87 -4.83
CA ILE A 72 15.56 17.05 -4.07
C ILE A 72 16.74 18.01 -3.98
N ASP A 73 16.58 19.19 -4.56
CA ASP A 73 17.51 20.30 -4.42
C ASP A 73 17.19 21.09 -3.14
N PHE A 74 18.09 20.99 -2.16
CA PHE A 74 17.97 21.66 -0.85
C PHE A 74 17.93 23.20 -0.96
N GLY A 75 18.50 23.79 -2.02
CA GLY A 75 18.41 25.23 -2.27
C GLY A 75 16.99 25.69 -2.57
N ASN A 76 16.26 24.89 -3.36
CA ASN A 76 14.85 25.13 -3.67
C ASN A 76 13.90 24.80 -2.52
N ALA A 77 14.30 23.88 -1.62
CA ALA A 77 13.55 23.56 -0.41
C ALA A 77 13.43 24.77 0.55
N LEU A 78 14.44 25.64 0.62
CA LEU A 78 14.41 26.86 1.42
C LEU A 78 13.39 27.88 0.87
N VAL A 79 13.29 28.01 -0.45
CA VAL A 79 12.32 28.89 -1.13
C VAL A 79 10.89 28.33 -0.98
N ALA A 80 10.72 27.01 -0.98
CA ALA A 80 9.43 26.33 -0.77
C ALA A 80 8.81 26.61 0.61
N ARG A 81 9.56 27.16 1.58
CA ARG A 81 9.00 27.62 2.86
C ARG A 81 7.98 28.76 2.68
N GLY A 82 8.09 29.55 1.60
CA GLY A 82 7.12 30.59 1.25
C GLY A 82 5.76 30.06 0.79
N THR A 83 5.67 28.77 0.42
CA THR A 83 4.43 28.11 -0.04
C THR A 83 3.92 27.09 0.99
N LEU A 84 4.02 27.42 2.28
CA LEU A 84 3.62 26.51 3.36
C LEU A 84 2.14 26.14 3.35
N LYS A 85 1.25 27.07 2.95
CA LYS A 85 -0.21 26.86 2.96
C LYS A 85 -0.66 25.64 2.14
N PRO A 86 -0.30 25.49 0.85
CA PRO A 86 -0.66 24.32 0.08
C PRO A 86 0.03 23.03 0.58
N VAL A 87 1.27 23.11 1.07
CA VAL A 87 1.99 21.95 1.64
C VAL A 87 1.31 21.44 2.91
N LEU A 88 0.88 22.35 3.79
CA LEU A 88 0.20 21.99 5.03
C LEU A 88 -1.19 21.40 4.75
N LEU A 89 -1.90 21.95 3.76
CA LEU A 89 -3.18 21.41 3.32
C LEU A 89 -3.03 19.97 2.77
N THR A 90 -2.05 19.72 1.91
CA THR A 90 -1.81 18.37 1.39
C THR A 90 -1.35 17.42 2.48
N LEU A 91 -0.54 17.88 3.45
CA LEU A 91 -0.13 17.08 4.60
C LEU A 91 -1.33 16.69 5.46
N ILE A 92 -2.21 17.64 5.82
CA ILE A 92 -3.43 17.37 6.59
C ILE A 92 -4.32 16.38 5.84
N ILE A 93 -4.56 16.57 4.54
CA ILE A 93 -5.39 15.65 3.78
C ILE A 93 -4.74 14.26 3.72
N ASN A 94 -3.42 14.19 3.47
CA ASN A 94 -2.72 12.93 3.29
C ASN A 94 -2.57 12.14 4.61
N TRP A 95 -2.31 12.82 5.72
CA TRP A 95 -2.02 12.18 7.01
C TRP A 95 -3.19 12.19 7.98
N ALA A 96 -4.10 13.17 7.92
CA ALA A 96 -5.24 13.26 8.84
C ALA A 96 -6.57 12.91 8.19
N VAL A 97 -6.73 13.01 6.87
CA VAL A 97 -7.99 12.58 6.22
C VAL A 97 -7.87 11.16 5.70
N LYS A 98 -6.82 10.84 4.93
CA LYS A 98 -6.72 9.51 4.31
C LYS A 98 -6.77 8.34 5.30
N PRO A 99 -6.08 8.33 6.46
CA PRO A 99 -6.12 7.16 7.34
C PRO A 99 -7.51 6.93 7.94
N PHE A 100 -8.21 7.99 8.32
CA PHE A 100 -9.55 7.89 8.87
C PHE A 100 -10.58 7.54 7.81
N THR A 101 -10.45 8.08 6.60
CA THR A 101 -11.30 7.67 5.47
C THR A 101 -11.06 6.20 5.11
N MET A 102 -9.81 5.75 5.10
CA MET A 102 -9.45 4.35 4.86
C MET A 102 -10.07 3.43 5.93
N PHE A 103 -9.91 3.79 7.21
CA PHE A 103 -10.50 3.07 8.32
C PHE A 103 -12.04 3.06 8.24
N GLY A 104 -12.67 4.21 7.97
CA GLY A 104 -14.13 4.32 7.86
C GLY A 104 -14.70 3.48 6.72
N ILE A 105 -14.05 3.48 5.56
CA ILE A 105 -14.42 2.62 4.43
C ILE A 105 -14.23 1.14 4.83
N ALA A 106 -13.09 0.77 5.39
CA ALA A 106 -12.83 -0.60 5.83
C ALA A 106 -13.85 -1.09 6.86
N ALA A 107 -14.16 -0.27 7.88
CA ALA A 107 -15.13 -0.57 8.93
C ALA A 107 -16.55 -0.70 8.37
N PHE A 108 -16.95 0.15 7.42
CA PHE A 108 -18.25 0.05 6.77
C PHE A 108 -18.38 -1.25 5.97
N PHE A 109 -17.39 -1.56 5.13
CA PHE A 109 -17.43 -2.77 4.29
C PHE A 109 -17.31 -4.04 5.12
N LEU A 110 -16.36 -4.14 6.05
CA LEU A 110 -16.13 -5.36 6.85
C LEU A 110 -17.16 -5.52 7.97
N GLY A 111 -17.56 -4.44 8.63
CA GLY A 111 -18.45 -4.47 9.80
C GLY A 111 -19.95 -4.44 9.49
N VAL A 112 -20.35 -3.92 8.32
CA VAL A 112 -21.77 -3.80 7.93
C VAL A 112 -22.07 -4.62 6.68
N LEU A 113 -21.42 -4.32 5.56
CA LEU A 113 -21.79 -4.91 4.26
C LEU A 113 -21.41 -6.40 4.14
N PHE A 114 -20.19 -6.75 4.56
CA PHE A 114 -19.61 -8.08 4.44
C PHE A 114 -19.67 -8.89 5.73
N LYS A 115 -20.28 -8.37 6.80
CA LYS A 115 -20.44 -9.10 8.06
C LYS A 115 -21.05 -10.48 7.86
N GLY A 116 -22.06 -10.60 7.00
CA GLY A 116 -22.70 -11.89 6.68
C GLY A 116 -21.89 -12.79 5.73
N PHE A 117 -20.94 -12.22 4.98
CA PHE A 117 -20.07 -12.94 4.04
C PHE A 117 -18.75 -13.39 4.67
N LEU A 118 -18.47 -12.99 5.92
CA LEU A 118 -17.28 -13.34 6.70
C LEU A 118 -17.63 -14.29 7.87
N PRO A 119 -18.14 -15.51 7.62
CA PRO A 119 -18.39 -16.47 8.68
C PRO A 119 -17.07 -17.00 9.23
N GLY A 120 -16.86 -16.84 10.54
CA GLY A 120 -15.76 -17.48 11.27
C GLY A 120 -15.32 -16.69 12.49
N THR A 121 -14.51 -17.35 13.32
CA THR A 121 -13.86 -16.78 14.50
C THR A 121 -12.35 -16.91 14.35
N GLU A 122 -11.61 -15.90 14.79
CA GLU A 122 -10.16 -15.93 14.90
C GLU A 122 -9.76 -16.00 16.37
N ILE A 123 -8.74 -16.81 16.64
CA ILE A 123 -8.17 -16.92 17.98
C ILE A 123 -7.04 -15.90 18.05
N LEU A 124 -7.24 -14.86 18.86
CA LEU A 124 -6.23 -13.83 19.11
C LEU A 124 -5.02 -14.45 19.84
N LYS A 125 -3.87 -13.75 19.82
CA LYS A 125 -2.65 -14.16 20.55
C LYS A 125 -2.91 -14.40 22.05
N ASP A 126 -3.94 -13.77 22.61
CA ASP A 126 -4.37 -13.90 24.01
C ASP A 126 -5.31 -15.10 24.27
N GLY A 127 -5.58 -15.93 23.25
CA GLY A 127 -6.43 -17.13 23.36
C GLY A 127 -7.93 -16.87 23.35
N THR A 128 -8.36 -15.63 23.08
CA THR A 128 -9.78 -15.26 22.98
C THR A 128 -10.31 -15.47 21.57
N GLU A 129 -11.47 -16.10 21.46
CA GLU A 129 -12.20 -16.23 20.19
C GLU A 129 -12.99 -14.96 19.91
N VAL A 130 -12.66 -14.28 18.82
CA VAL A 130 -13.41 -13.11 18.34
C VAL A 130 -13.94 -13.36 16.94
N GLU A 131 -15.08 -12.77 16.63
CA GLU A 131 -15.64 -12.81 15.28
C GLU A 131 -14.64 -12.17 14.29
N LEU A 132 -14.45 -12.80 13.13
CA LEU A 132 -13.42 -12.38 12.15
C LEU A 132 -13.48 -10.89 11.82
N TYR A 133 -14.68 -10.34 11.63
CA TYR A 133 -14.81 -8.92 11.30
C TYR A 133 -14.31 -7.99 12.42
N ARG A 134 -14.36 -8.43 13.68
CA ARG A 134 -13.81 -7.67 14.81
C ARG A 134 -12.29 -7.73 14.81
N SER A 135 -11.72 -8.90 14.55
CA SER A 135 -10.27 -9.10 14.44
C SER A 135 -9.62 -8.18 13.39
N TYR A 136 -10.28 -8.01 12.23
CA TYR A 136 -9.73 -7.16 11.16
C TYR A 136 -9.89 -5.64 11.38
N ILE A 137 -10.72 -5.21 12.33
CA ILE A 137 -10.98 -3.79 12.60
C ILE A 137 -10.35 -3.34 13.93
N SER A 138 -10.13 -4.24 14.90
CA SER A 138 -9.55 -3.93 16.22
C SER A 138 -8.04 -4.12 16.27
#